data_AF-A0A2H1VSL6-F1
#
_entry.id   AF-A0A2H1VSL6-F1
#
_cell.length_a   1.000
_cell.length_b   1.000
_cell.length_c   1.000
_cell.angle_alpha   90.00
_cell.angle_beta   90.00
_cell.angle_gamma   90.00
#
_symmetry.space_group_name_H-M   'P 1'
#
loop_
_entity.id
_entity.type
_entity.pdbx_description
1 polymer ?
#
loop_
_entity_poly.entity_id
_entity_poly.type
_entity_poly.pdbx_seq_one_letter_code
_entity_poly.pdbx_strand_id
1 'polypeptide(L)'
;MSNSGYTPNTGVTAPIDPGWNDPPKLSYNPGTTPNKPRNILNKRVAFPLSSATSSPVVMPPVNIPPMPAAFSPAPPIQVPSIPPQEINVDSESTLQEVKQILLEFLDNSSELGPKANDIRRRIGVMEEMWSSGKLDSRIFVQMKELAHALKDDNPSKADDIHRALMVDHVSAVGTWMPG
;
A
#
# COMPACT_ATOMS: atom_id res chain seq x y z
N MET A 1 -16.35 46.47 -46.31
CA MET A 1 -15.97 45.17 -45.73
C MET A 1 -17.16 44.61 -45.00
N SER A 2 -17.33 43.30 -45.12
CA SER A 2 -18.60 42.57 -45.06
C SER A 2 -19.13 42.31 -43.65
N ASN A 3 -20.47 42.25 -43.60
CA ASN A 3 -21.34 41.39 -42.81
C ASN A 3 -21.44 41.47 -41.28
N SER A 4 -22.65 41.88 -40.89
CA SER A 4 -23.61 41.12 -40.08
C SER A 4 -23.42 41.05 -38.57
N GLY A 5 -24.36 41.70 -37.91
CA GLY A 5 -24.60 41.59 -36.48
C GLY A 5 -25.01 40.19 -36.05
N TYR A 6 -24.60 39.86 -34.85
CA TYR A 6 -25.21 38.80 -34.05
C TYR A 6 -26.10 39.46 -33.00
N THR A 7 -27.39 39.12 -33.10
CA THR A 7 -28.43 39.35 -32.10
C THR A 7 -28.12 38.59 -30.80
N PRO A 8 -28.39 39.14 -29.61
CA PRO A 8 -28.43 38.36 -28.38
C PRO A 8 -29.87 37.89 -28.16
N ASN A 9 -30.15 36.58 -28.25
CA ASN A 9 -31.31 36.05 -27.55
C ASN A 9 -31.33 34.53 -27.38
N THR A 10 -31.99 34.14 -26.29
CA THR A 10 -32.38 32.80 -25.84
C THR A 10 -31.23 31.98 -25.22
N GLY A 11 -31.33 31.47 -24.01
CA GLY A 11 -32.45 31.37 -23.10
C GLY A 11 -32.11 30.34 -22.01
N VAL A 12 -33.00 30.25 -21.03
CA VAL A 12 -33.11 29.13 -20.08
C VAL A 12 -32.01 29.07 -19.01
N THR A 13 -32.34 29.68 -17.86
CA THR A 13 -31.84 29.25 -16.55
C THR A 13 -32.10 27.75 -16.39
N ALA A 14 -31.08 26.93 -16.65
CA ALA A 14 -31.07 25.56 -16.17
C ALA A 14 -31.01 25.60 -14.63
N PRO A 15 -31.88 24.87 -13.91
CA PRO A 15 -31.68 24.65 -12.49
C PRO A 15 -30.33 23.96 -12.34
N ILE A 16 -29.43 24.58 -11.59
CA ILE A 16 -28.11 24.05 -11.29
C ILE A 16 -28.35 22.73 -10.54
N ASP A 17 -28.22 21.62 -11.25
CA ASP A 17 -28.20 20.29 -10.67
C ASP A 17 -27.03 20.28 -9.68
N PRO A 18 -27.28 20.08 -8.37
CA PRO A 18 -26.20 20.00 -7.39
C PRO A 18 -25.35 18.78 -7.73
N GLY A 19 -24.33 19.01 -8.54
CA GLY A 19 -23.40 17.97 -8.96
C GLY A 19 -22.78 17.31 -7.73
N TRP A 20 -22.33 16.08 -7.90
CA TRP A 20 -21.73 15.22 -6.88
C TRP A 20 -20.50 15.82 -6.15
N ASN A 21 -20.11 17.05 -6.50
CA ASN A 21 -19.00 17.82 -5.94
C ASN A 21 -19.45 19.06 -5.12
N ASP A 22 -20.76 19.27 -4.91
CA ASP A 22 -21.23 20.29 -3.97
C ASP A 22 -21.09 19.74 -2.53
N PRO A 23 -20.30 20.39 -1.66
CA PRO A 23 -20.13 19.92 -0.30
C PRO A 23 -21.50 19.95 0.43
N PRO A 24 -21.78 18.98 1.32
CA PRO A 24 -23.04 18.96 2.03
C PRO A 24 -23.24 20.27 2.78
N LYS A 25 -24.37 20.94 2.54
CA LYS A 25 -24.75 22.17 3.25
C LYS A 25 -25.05 21.81 4.71
N LEU A 26 -24.02 21.85 5.55
CA LEU A 26 -24.14 21.69 6.99
C LEU A 26 -24.98 22.85 7.53
N SER A 27 -26.27 22.59 7.73
CA SER A 27 -27.16 23.51 8.43
C SER A 27 -26.72 23.51 9.89
N TYR A 28 -25.96 24.52 10.29
CA TYR A 28 -25.51 24.69 11.66
C TYR A 28 -26.71 25.08 12.53
N ASN A 29 -27.32 24.09 13.20
CA ASN A 29 -28.30 24.33 14.25
C ASN A 29 -27.54 24.24 15.59
N PRO A 30 -27.16 25.37 16.23
CA PRO A 30 -26.51 25.35 17.52
C PRO A 30 -27.56 25.07 18.61
N GLY A 31 -27.97 23.80 18.71
CA GLY A 31 -28.95 23.39 19.69
C GLY A 31 -29.43 21.97 19.45
N THR A 32 -29.27 21.14 20.48
CA THR A 32 -29.71 19.74 20.61
C THR A 32 -28.77 18.70 20.00
N THR A 33 -28.24 17.86 20.89
CA THR A 33 -27.50 16.63 20.61
C THR A 33 -28.47 15.54 20.16
N PRO A 34 -28.45 15.07 18.90
CA PRO A 34 -29.19 13.88 18.52
C PRO A 34 -28.28 12.67 18.76
N ASN A 35 -28.66 11.89 19.76
CA ASN A 35 -28.09 10.58 20.09
C ASN A 35 -28.14 9.67 18.85
N LYS A 36 -27.05 9.63 18.06
CA LYS A 36 -27.00 8.83 16.84
C LYS A 36 -26.74 7.37 17.21
N PRO A 37 -27.65 6.42 16.90
CA PRO A 37 -27.41 5.02 17.17
C PRO A 37 -26.24 4.53 16.31
N ARG A 38 -25.24 3.93 16.96
CA ARG A 38 -24.04 3.39 16.32
C ARG A 38 -24.47 2.17 15.49
N ASN A 39 -24.24 2.21 14.19
CA ASN A 39 -24.50 1.07 13.31
C ASN A 39 -23.46 -0.01 13.61
N ILE A 40 -23.85 -1.03 14.38
CA ILE A 40 -23.00 -2.17 14.71
C ILE A 40 -23.01 -3.11 13.51
N LEU A 41 -21.96 -3.03 12.68
CA LEU A 41 -21.77 -3.82 11.45
C LEU A 41 -21.52 -5.32 11.67
N ASN A 42 -21.57 -5.82 12.91
CA ASN A 42 -21.26 -7.21 13.24
C ASN A 42 -22.46 -8.18 13.12
N LYS A 43 -23.56 -7.76 12.49
CA LYS A 43 -24.74 -8.62 12.30
C LYS A 43 -24.60 -9.42 11.01
N ARG A 44 -23.91 -10.56 11.07
CA ARG A 44 -24.01 -11.58 10.01
C ARG A 44 -25.43 -12.16 10.02
N VAL A 45 -26.12 -12.07 8.89
CA VAL A 45 -27.44 -12.69 8.70
C VAL A 45 -27.22 -14.20 8.61
N ALA A 46 -27.90 -14.98 9.45
CA ALA A 46 -27.86 -16.44 9.38
C ALA A 46 -28.68 -16.93 8.16
N PHE A 47 -28.19 -17.96 7.47
CA PHE A 47 -28.97 -18.67 6.46
C PHE A 47 -30.14 -19.41 7.13
N PRO A 48 -31.34 -19.46 6.52
CA PRO A 48 -32.47 -20.17 7.08
C PRO A 48 -32.19 -21.67 7.04
N LEU A 49 -31.85 -22.24 8.19
CA LEU A 49 -31.89 -23.69 8.41
C LEU A 49 -33.35 -24.08 8.52
N SER A 50 -33.92 -24.56 7.42
CA SER A 50 -35.16 -25.31 7.44
C SER A 50 -35.02 -26.48 8.41
N SER A 51 -35.89 -26.49 9.40
CA SER A 51 -36.07 -27.54 10.38
C SER A 51 -36.36 -28.88 9.72
N ALA A 52 -35.47 -29.86 9.87
CA ALA A 52 -35.80 -31.27 9.72
C ALA A 52 -34.96 -32.11 10.70
N THR A 53 -35.64 -32.53 11.76
CA THR A 53 -35.50 -33.76 12.54
C THR A 53 -34.41 -34.77 12.15
N SER A 54 -33.59 -35.12 13.15
CA SER A 54 -33.07 -36.44 13.53
C SER A 54 -32.75 -37.48 12.43
N SER A 55 -31.47 -37.86 12.32
CA SER A 55 -30.91 -39.25 12.19
C SER A 55 -29.63 -39.31 11.31
N PRO A 56 -28.76 -40.36 11.45
CA PRO A 56 -27.35 -40.29 11.09
C PRO A 56 -27.02 -40.73 9.65
N VAL A 57 -25.91 -40.18 9.13
CA VAL A 57 -25.03 -40.65 8.04
C VAL A 57 -25.68 -41.25 6.78
N VAL A 58 -25.70 -40.50 5.67
CA VAL A 58 -25.40 -41.05 4.32
C VAL A 58 -24.82 -39.94 3.43
N MET A 59 -23.61 -40.14 2.90
CA MET A 59 -23.02 -39.29 1.85
C MET A 59 -23.76 -39.55 0.51
N PRO A 60 -23.91 -38.54 -0.38
CA PRO A 60 -24.51 -38.77 -1.68
C PRO A 60 -23.58 -39.62 -2.57
N PRO A 61 -24.12 -40.49 -3.46
CA PRO A 61 -23.31 -41.33 -4.33
C PRO A 61 -22.67 -40.49 -5.43
N VAL A 62 -21.34 -40.46 -5.46
CA VAL A 62 -20.59 -39.86 -6.57
C VAL A 62 -20.46 -40.93 -7.66
N ASN A 63 -21.21 -40.78 -8.75
CA ASN A 63 -21.10 -41.62 -9.93
C ASN A 63 -19.88 -41.17 -10.75
N ILE A 64 -18.74 -41.83 -10.57
CA ILE A 64 -17.50 -41.58 -11.33
C ILE A 64 -17.11 -42.88 -12.04
N PRO A 65 -16.83 -42.87 -13.35
CA PRO A 65 -16.41 -44.07 -14.08
C PRO A 65 -15.04 -44.58 -13.60
N PRO A 66 -14.77 -45.89 -13.67
CA PRO A 66 -13.49 -46.47 -13.25
C PRO A 66 -12.38 -46.06 -14.22
N MET A 67 -11.36 -45.38 -13.70
CA MET A 67 -10.14 -45.07 -14.44
C MET A 67 -9.19 -46.28 -14.40
N PRO A 68 -8.54 -46.67 -15.52
CA PRO A 68 -7.64 -47.81 -15.52
C PRO A 68 -6.37 -47.49 -14.72
N ALA A 69 -6.03 -48.39 -13.80
CA ALA A 69 -4.76 -48.40 -13.12
C ALA A 69 -3.66 -48.85 -14.09
N ALA A 70 -2.69 -47.97 -14.36
CA ALA A 70 -1.27 -48.30 -14.57
C ALA A 70 -0.52 -47.07 -15.09
N PHE A 71 0.02 -46.25 -14.19
CA PHE A 71 1.25 -45.51 -14.48
C PHE A 71 2.14 -45.56 -13.25
N SER A 72 3.36 -46.04 -13.49
CA SER A 72 4.46 -46.19 -12.55
C SER A 72 4.68 -44.93 -11.72
N PRO A 73 5.22 -45.02 -10.48
CA PRO A 73 5.62 -43.85 -9.74
C PRO A 73 6.71 -43.12 -10.53
N ALA A 74 6.39 -41.94 -11.05
CA ALA A 74 7.38 -41.03 -11.60
C ALA A 74 8.38 -40.69 -10.47
N PRO A 75 9.69 -40.64 -10.76
CA PRO A 75 10.65 -40.16 -9.78
C PRO A 75 10.26 -38.74 -9.35
N PRO A 76 10.47 -38.38 -8.08
CA PRO A 76 10.18 -37.04 -7.61
C PRO A 76 10.94 -36.05 -8.50
N ILE A 77 10.20 -35.16 -9.16
CA ILE A 77 10.78 -33.97 -9.74
C ILE A 77 11.41 -33.23 -8.56
N GLN A 78 12.72 -33.34 -8.46
CA GLN A 78 13.52 -32.44 -7.63
C GLN A 78 13.29 -31.05 -8.22
N VAL A 79 12.35 -30.32 -7.64
CA VAL A 79 12.45 -28.86 -7.67
C VAL A 79 13.88 -28.55 -7.25
N PRO A 80 14.66 -27.76 -8.01
CA PRO A 80 15.89 -27.22 -7.47
C PRO A 80 15.44 -26.45 -6.23
N SER A 81 15.72 -27.01 -5.05
CA SER A 81 15.70 -26.28 -3.81
C SER A 81 16.82 -25.27 -3.98
N ILE A 82 16.51 -24.14 -4.59
CA ILE A 82 17.36 -22.96 -4.56
C ILE A 82 17.52 -22.73 -3.06
N PRO A 83 18.72 -22.92 -2.49
CA PRO A 83 18.92 -22.57 -1.09
C PRO A 83 18.45 -21.12 -0.97
N PRO A 84 17.71 -20.75 0.10
CA PRO A 84 17.54 -19.34 0.38
C PRO A 84 18.94 -18.77 0.34
N GLN A 85 19.23 -17.92 -0.65
CA GLN A 85 20.43 -17.13 -0.62
C GLN A 85 20.23 -16.30 0.64
N GLU A 86 20.82 -16.77 1.74
CA GLU A 86 20.98 -15.99 2.93
C GLU A 86 21.86 -14.83 2.47
N ILE A 87 21.18 -13.77 2.06
CA ILE A 87 21.79 -12.48 1.82
C ILE A 87 22.30 -12.11 3.21
N ASN A 88 23.54 -12.51 3.49
CA ASN A 88 24.24 -12.19 4.72
C ASN A 88 24.61 -10.71 4.63
N VAL A 89 23.58 -9.89 4.71
CA VAL A 89 23.68 -8.44 4.77
C VAL A 89 23.92 -8.15 6.22
N ASP A 90 25.15 -7.72 6.53
CA ASP A 90 25.46 -7.18 7.84
C ASP A 90 24.56 -5.96 8.07
N SER A 91 23.47 -6.20 8.79
CA SER A 91 22.34 -5.29 8.85
C SER A 91 22.72 -4.01 9.59
N GLU A 92 23.64 -4.11 10.55
CA GLU A 92 24.16 -2.99 11.33
C GLU A 92 25.14 -2.15 10.50
N SER A 93 26.09 -2.77 9.79
CA SER A 93 27.00 -2.06 8.87
C SER A 93 26.23 -1.36 7.75
N THR A 94 25.21 -2.03 7.19
CA THR A 94 24.37 -1.45 6.12
C THR A 94 23.57 -0.25 6.62
N LEU A 95 23.01 -0.34 7.84
CA LEU A 95 22.32 0.78 8.47
C LEU A 95 23.24 1.99 8.67
N GLN A 96 24.45 1.77 9.19
CA GLN A 96 25.44 2.83 9.39
C GLN A 96 25.83 3.49 8.06
N GLU A 97 26.08 2.67 7.03
CA GLU A 97 26.43 3.15 5.69
C GLU A 97 25.31 4.02 5.09
N VAL A 98 24.07 3.53 5.08
CA VAL A 98 22.89 4.27 4.59
C VAL A 98 22.73 5.58 5.34
N LYS A 99 22.74 5.52 6.68
CA LYS A 99 22.57 6.69 7.55
C LYS A 99 23.63 7.75 7.26
N GLN A 100 24.89 7.33 7.11
CA GLN A 100 25.99 8.24 6.81
C GLN A 100 25.78 8.93 5.46
N ILE A 101 25.43 8.19 4.41
CA ILE A 101 25.21 8.75 3.07
C ILE A 101 24.04 9.73 3.07
N LEU A 102 22.91 9.37 3.69
CA LEU A 102 21.73 10.24 3.74
C LEU A 102 21.98 11.52 4.54
N LEU A 103 22.69 11.44 5.67
CA LEU A 103 23.05 12.63 6.46
C LEU A 103 24.04 13.52 5.70
N GLU A 104 25.06 12.94 5.08
CA GLU A 104 26.02 13.68 4.25
C GLU A 104 25.32 14.39 3.07
N PHE A 105 24.39 13.71 2.40
CA PHE A 105 23.58 14.31 1.35
C PHE A 105 22.77 15.52 1.86
N LEU A 106 22.17 15.41 3.06
CA LEU A 106 21.43 16.51 3.68
C LEU A 106 22.31 17.68 4.09
N ASP A 107 23.51 17.44 4.61
CA ASP A 107 24.45 18.50 4.99
C ASP A 107 25.00 19.24 3.75
N ASN A 108 25.17 18.53 2.63
CA ASN A 108 25.57 19.13 1.35
C ASN A 108 24.42 19.90 0.67
N SER A 109 23.17 19.52 0.94
CA SER A 109 22.01 20.12 0.29
C SER A 109 21.42 21.28 1.10
N SER A 110 22.05 22.46 0.96
CA SER A 110 21.66 23.69 1.65
C SER A 110 20.26 24.20 1.26
N GLU A 111 19.72 23.76 0.12
CA GLU A 111 18.43 24.20 -0.42
C GLU A 111 17.21 23.68 0.35
N LEU A 112 17.35 22.63 1.17
CA LEU A 112 16.21 22.03 1.87
C LEU A 112 15.71 22.84 3.08
N GLY A 113 16.54 23.73 3.66
CA GLY A 113 16.16 24.60 4.77
C GLY A 113 15.40 23.87 5.90
N PRO A 114 14.14 24.25 6.22
CA PRO A 114 13.36 23.59 7.28
C PRO A 114 13.04 22.12 7.00
N LYS A 115 13.01 21.69 5.73
CA LYS A 115 12.76 20.29 5.35
C LYS A 115 13.91 19.37 5.75
N ALA A 116 15.15 19.86 5.79
CA ALA A 116 16.30 19.07 6.20
C ALA A 116 16.15 18.54 7.64
N ASN A 117 15.56 19.33 8.54
CA ASN A 117 15.30 18.91 9.91
C ASN A 117 14.21 17.83 10.00
N ASP A 118 13.17 17.93 9.16
CA ASP A 118 12.13 16.91 9.07
C ASP A 118 12.70 15.58 8.55
N ILE A 119 13.52 15.63 7.49
CA ILE A 119 14.14 14.43 6.93
C ILE A 119 15.13 13.81 7.93
N ARG A 120 15.93 14.62 8.65
CA ARG A 120 16.78 14.12 9.76
C ARG A 120 15.96 13.38 10.81
N ARG A 121 14.80 13.89 11.18
CA ARG A 121 13.89 13.22 12.12
C ARG A 121 13.39 11.89 11.56
N ARG A 122 13.04 11.84 10.28
CA ARG A 122 12.59 10.62 9.59
C ARG A 122 13.68 9.56 9.49
N ILE A 123 14.93 9.96 9.23
CA ILE A 123 16.09 9.07 9.29
C ILE A 123 16.21 8.44 10.69
N GLY A 124 15.93 9.19 11.75
CA GLY A 124 15.88 8.63 13.12
C GLY A 124 14.78 7.57 13.32
N VAL A 125 13.59 7.78 12.72
CA VAL A 125 12.50 6.78 12.76
C VAL A 125 12.87 5.53 11.95
N MET A 126 13.52 5.70 10.80
CA MET A 126 14.07 4.59 10.00
C MET A 126 15.05 3.75 10.82
N GLU A 127 15.98 4.40 11.53
CA GLU A 127 16.96 3.73 12.40
C GLU A 127 16.28 2.93 13.51
N GLU A 128 15.29 3.50 14.20
CA GLU A 128 14.52 2.79 15.25
C GLU A 128 13.83 1.54 14.68
N MET A 129 13.16 1.67 13.52
CA MET A 129 12.49 0.55 12.87
C MET A 129 13.47 -0.53 12.44
N TRP A 130 14.65 -0.14 11.95
CA TRP A 130 15.71 -1.05 11.54
C TRP A 130 16.28 -1.84 12.73
N SER A 131 16.63 -1.16 13.83
CA SER A 131 17.14 -1.80 15.05
C SER A 131 16.08 -2.64 15.76
N SER A 132 14.79 -2.38 15.53
CA SER A 132 13.70 -3.19 16.09
C SER A 132 13.59 -4.60 15.47
N GLY A 133 14.32 -4.87 14.38
CA GLY A 133 14.28 -6.16 13.68
C GLY A 133 12.97 -6.42 12.91
N LYS A 134 12.14 -5.39 12.72
CA LYS A 134 10.86 -5.47 12.00
C LYS A 134 10.99 -5.28 10.48
N LEU A 135 12.19 -4.96 10.01
CA LEU A 135 12.49 -4.73 8.60
C LEU A 135 13.12 -5.99 7.97
N ASP A 136 12.71 -6.28 6.74
CA ASP A 136 13.23 -7.41 5.96
C ASP A 136 14.59 -7.08 5.32
N SER A 137 15.42 -8.09 5.08
CA SER A 137 16.75 -7.92 4.46
C SER A 137 16.67 -7.29 3.06
N ARG A 138 15.56 -7.51 2.33
CA ARG A 138 15.32 -6.86 1.04
C ARG A 138 15.20 -5.34 1.17
N ILE A 139 14.58 -4.85 2.26
CA ILE A 139 14.45 -3.41 2.51
C ILE A 139 15.83 -2.80 2.75
N PHE A 140 16.73 -3.51 3.43
CA PHE A 140 18.10 -3.06 3.66
C PHE A 140 18.88 -2.89 2.36
N VAL A 141 18.78 -3.87 1.45
CA VAL A 141 19.42 -3.81 0.13
C VAL A 141 18.86 -2.67 -0.70
N GLN A 142 17.52 -2.55 -0.79
CA GLN A 142 16.89 -1.47 -1.56
C GLN A 142 17.21 -0.09 -0.98
N MET A 143 17.24 0.06 0.34
CA MET A 143 17.60 1.33 0.97
C MET A 143 19.07 1.67 0.71
N LYS A 144 19.96 0.68 0.76
CA LYS A 144 21.36 0.88 0.37
C LYS A 144 21.46 1.35 -1.08
N GLU A 145 20.79 0.69 -2.01
CA GLU A 145 20.79 1.10 -3.41
C GLU A 145 20.22 2.51 -3.61
N LEU A 146 19.17 2.88 -2.87
CA LEU A 146 18.61 4.23 -2.90
C LEU A 146 19.61 5.27 -2.41
N ALA A 147 20.26 5.02 -1.27
CA ALA A 147 21.25 5.94 -0.71
C ALA A 147 22.42 6.15 -1.68
N HIS A 148 22.92 5.07 -2.30
CA HIS A 148 23.95 5.16 -3.34
C HIS A 148 23.45 5.89 -4.59
N ALA A 149 22.22 5.64 -5.05
CA ALA A 149 21.66 6.35 -6.20
C ALA A 149 21.57 7.87 -5.96
N LEU A 150 21.27 8.31 -4.73
CA LEU A 150 21.32 9.72 -4.35
C LEU A 150 22.76 10.27 -4.34
N LYS A 151 23.72 9.47 -3.87
CA LYS A 151 25.14 9.85 -3.86
C LYS A 151 25.74 9.97 -5.26
N ASP A 152 25.35 9.09 -6.18
CA ASP A 152 25.78 9.06 -7.58
C ASP A 152 25.04 10.09 -8.46
N ASP A 153 24.26 11.01 -7.87
CA ASP A 153 23.46 12.03 -8.56
C ASP A 153 22.50 11.44 -9.63
N ASN A 154 21.92 10.27 -9.34
CA ASN A 154 21.01 9.54 -10.23
C ASN A 154 19.56 9.56 -9.69
N PRO A 155 18.84 10.71 -9.77
CA PRO A 155 17.51 10.86 -9.18
C PRO A 155 16.47 9.92 -9.78
N SER A 156 16.56 9.59 -11.08
CA SER A 156 15.64 8.65 -11.73
C SER A 156 15.71 7.24 -11.15
N LYS A 157 16.93 6.78 -10.82
CA LYS A 157 17.12 5.46 -10.18
C LYS A 157 16.62 5.49 -8.74
N ALA A 158 16.88 6.58 -8.01
CA ALA A 158 16.39 6.75 -6.66
C ALA A 158 14.85 6.77 -6.60
N ASP A 159 14.17 7.44 -7.54
CA ASP A 159 12.71 7.46 -7.63
C ASP A 159 12.11 6.08 -7.92
N ASP A 160 12.72 5.31 -8.83
CA ASP A 160 12.23 3.97 -9.16
C ASP A 160 12.30 3.03 -7.95
N ILE A 161 13.42 3.06 -7.21
CA ILE A 161 13.59 2.29 -5.97
C ILE A 161 12.63 2.79 -4.88
N HIS A 162 12.46 4.10 -4.73
CA HIS A 162 11.51 4.68 -3.79
C HIS A 162 10.07 4.22 -4.09
N ARG A 163 9.65 4.24 -5.36
CA ARG A 163 8.35 3.73 -5.78
C ARG A 163 8.21 2.24 -5.53
N ALA A 164 9.23 1.43 -5.83
CA ALA A 164 9.22 0.00 -5.55
C ALA A 164 9.03 -0.28 -4.05
N LEU A 165 9.79 0.40 -3.19
CA LEU A 165 9.64 0.33 -1.73
C LEU A 165 8.22 0.71 -1.27
N MET A 166 7.67 1.78 -1.84
CA MET A 166 6.32 2.26 -1.52
C MET A 166 5.21 1.34 -2.02
N VAL A 167 5.45 0.51 -3.04
CA VAL A 167 4.46 -0.44 -3.56
C VAL A 167 4.51 -1.77 -2.79
N ASP A 168 5.71 -2.33 -2.61
CA ASP A 168 5.87 -3.67 -2.07
C ASP A 168 5.97 -3.69 -0.53
N HIS A 169 6.47 -2.61 0.07
CA HIS A 169 6.86 -2.57 1.49
C HIS A 169 6.24 -1.40 2.27
N VAL A 170 5.14 -0.81 1.80
CA VAL A 170 4.50 0.39 2.39
C VAL A 170 4.27 0.29 3.91
N SER A 171 3.92 -0.88 4.43
CA SER A 171 3.68 -1.10 5.86
C SER A 171 4.92 -0.89 6.73
N ALA A 172 6.11 -1.06 6.15
CA ALA A 172 7.39 -0.94 6.83
C ALA A 172 8.02 0.44 6.63
N VAL A 173 7.94 0.98 5.40
CA VAL A 173 8.61 2.24 5.01
C VAL A 173 7.69 3.47 5.07
N GLY A 174 6.37 3.30 5.03
CA GLY A 174 5.40 4.39 4.90
C GLY A 174 5.39 5.41 6.05
N THR A 175 5.90 5.04 7.23
CA THR A 175 5.97 5.93 8.40
C THR A 175 7.03 7.02 8.25
N TRP A 176 8.11 6.75 7.53
CA TRP A 176 9.30 7.62 7.51
C TRP A 176 9.76 7.99 6.09
N MET A 177 9.47 7.18 5.08
CA MET A 177 9.86 7.43 3.69
C MET A 177 9.20 8.66 3.02
N PRO A 178 7.88 8.93 3.18
CA PRO A 178 7.23 10.00 2.41
C PRO A 178 7.60 11.40 2.95
N GLY A 179 8.19 12.25 2.12
CA GLY A 179 8.60 13.63 2.47
C GLY A 179 9.45 14.26 1.37
#